data_AF-A0A957XBX0-F1
#
_entry.id   AF-A0A957XBX0-F1
#
_cell.length_a   1.000
_cell.length_b   1.000
_cell.length_c   1.000
_cell.angle_alpha   90.00
_cell.angle_beta   90.00
_cell.angle_gamma   90.00
#
_symmetry.space_group_name_H-M   'P 1'
#
loop_
_entity.id
_entity.type
_entity.pdbx_description
1 polymer ?
#
loop_
_entity_poly.entity_id
_entity_poly.type
_entity_poly.pdbx_seq_one_letter_code
_entity_poly.pdbx_strand_id
1 'polypeptide(L)'
;MQQVRTSNSNLGLMIIVGTLAILVVILLTAIGILIMANRSNSTGINRLSFIVGTNILNRLDVDEIDPALALASLGGADTNEVITEAVANERPETAFSALLFDTKLSNRESAGGFLQLASSYRELGEVDKAIFSYEMAGTVATLSPDIPDTTRADVFIQAGDRLGDLGEPELAKFYLDQAFVLASRSLYLQPAHRRTIFEQLHDSYLAIDENQLARQSLNLSANPPKATVSTVSETILPESPAVPLPAAAQEAEALRWLEAQELTALLVNRAGKAPVEYIEQLGQALVMEDLQKLSFYESAFEETTQLSEKIAITQAQIDWLSLKYKVARQAYGLSLVPEWEDQAEQIRAQLTKTYETLFALYADLTVALPEVSQIDRATEERLRNEILAGQLGRYPNYPEEQRKKQLLDITNQLIATQPDINIFVAVGTVNNRDKFRLISLE
;
A
#
# COMPACT_ATOMS: atom_id res chain seq x y z
N MET A 1 -38.78 -10.64 -88.96
CA MET A 1 -39.33 -9.54 -88.15
C MET A 1 -39.08 -9.85 -86.69
N GLN A 2 -38.53 -8.87 -85.97
CA GLN A 2 -38.53 -8.70 -84.50
C GLN A 2 -37.79 -9.75 -83.66
N GLN A 3 -36.56 -9.46 -83.21
CA GLN A 3 -36.20 -8.76 -81.95
C GLN A 3 -36.78 -9.40 -80.69
N VAL A 4 -35.88 -9.62 -79.70
CA VAL A 4 -36.03 -9.73 -78.22
C VAL A 4 -34.97 -10.76 -77.76
N ARG A 5 -34.10 -10.55 -76.78
CA ARG A 5 -33.85 -9.46 -75.83
C ARG A 5 -32.39 -9.62 -75.38
N THR A 6 -31.60 -8.57 -75.50
CA THR A 6 -30.46 -8.32 -74.63
C THR A 6 -30.97 -7.83 -73.27
N SER A 7 -30.10 -7.89 -72.25
CA SER A 7 -30.27 -7.41 -70.87
C SER A 7 -30.60 -8.49 -69.85
N ASN A 8 -29.55 -9.01 -69.19
CA ASN A 8 -29.62 -9.56 -67.82
C ASN A 8 -28.29 -9.45 -67.06
N SER A 9 -27.20 -8.99 -67.69
CA SER A 9 -25.88 -8.86 -67.03
C SER A 9 -25.78 -7.69 -66.05
N ASN A 10 -26.48 -6.56 -66.32
CA ASN A 10 -26.43 -5.40 -65.43
C ASN A 10 -27.24 -5.57 -64.14
N LEU A 11 -28.24 -6.45 -64.15
CA LEU A 11 -29.10 -6.70 -62.99
C LEU A 11 -28.37 -7.52 -61.92
N GLY A 12 -27.57 -8.50 -62.34
CA GLY A 12 -26.71 -9.28 -61.42
C GLY A 12 -25.63 -8.42 -60.77
N LEU A 13 -25.00 -7.51 -61.52
CA LEU A 13 -23.99 -6.60 -60.98
C LEU A 13 -24.59 -5.59 -60.00
N MET A 14 -25.77 -5.02 -60.30
CA MET A 14 -26.46 -4.13 -59.36
C MET A 14 -26.87 -4.84 -58.07
N ILE A 15 -27.29 -6.11 -58.14
CA ILE A 15 -27.63 -6.89 -56.94
C ILE A 15 -26.39 -7.08 -56.06
N ILE A 16 -25.24 -7.46 -56.65
CA ILE A 16 -23.99 -7.68 -55.89
C ILE A 16 -23.48 -6.38 -55.25
N VAL A 17 -23.50 -5.27 -55.98
CA VAL A 17 -23.08 -3.97 -55.44
C VAL A 17 -24.04 -3.50 -54.34
N GLY A 18 -25.35 -3.75 -54.51
CA GLY A 18 -26.37 -3.46 -53.51
C GLY A 18 -26.17 -4.25 -52.21
N THR A 19 -25.91 -5.56 -52.28
CA THR A 19 -25.65 -6.37 -51.07
C THR A 19 -24.35 -5.97 -50.39
N LEU A 20 -23.31 -5.62 -51.13
CA LEU A 20 -22.04 -5.17 -50.56
C LEU A 20 -22.22 -3.84 -49.80
N ALA A 21 -22.95 -2.90 -50.37
CA ALA A 21 -23.25 -1.61 -49.73
C ALA A 21 -24.06 -1.80 -48.44
N ILE A 22 -25.06 -2.69 -48.45
CA ILE A 22 -25.86 -3.00 -47.26
C ILE A 22 -24.99 -3.64 -46.16
N LEU A 23 -24.10 -4.57 -46.51
CA LEU A 23 -23.16 -5.19 -45.56
C LEU A 23 -22.21 -4.17 -44.92
N VAL A 24 -21.68 -3.23 -45.70
CA VAL A 24 -20.81 -2.16 -45.18
C VAL A 24 -21.59 -1.26 -44.23
N VAL A 25 -22.83 -0.90 -44.56
CA VAL A 25 -23.68 -0.11 -43.66
C VAL A 25 -23.94 -0.86 -42.36
N ILE A 26 -24.31 -2.14 -42.40
CA ILE A 26 -24.54 -2.96 -41.20
C ILE A 26 -23.28 -3.06 -40.33
N LEU A 27 -22.11 -3.22 -40.95
CA LEU A 27 -20.84 -3.27 -40.23
C LEU A 27 -20.54 -1.93 -39.53
N LEU A 28 -20.77 -0.81 -40.23
CA LEU A 28 -20.58 0.53 -39.66
C LEU A 28 -21.59 0.84 -38.55
N THR A 29 -22.85 0.40 -38.65
CA THR A 29 -23.82 0.51 -37.54
C THR A 29 -23.44 -0.40 -36.38
N ALA A 30 -22.95 -1.62 -36.63
CA ALA A 30 -22.50 -2.52 -35.57
C ALA A 30 -21.29 -1.94 -34.82
N ILE A 31 -20.32 -1.36 -35.54
CA ILE A 31 -19.17 -0.66 -34.95
C ILE A 31 -19.63 0.60 -34.19
N GLY A 32 -20.56 1.37 -34.75
CA GLY A 32 -21.14 2.55 -34.10
C GLY A 32 -21.88 2.21 -32.81
N ILE A 33 -22.68 1.13 -32.82
CA ILE A 33 -23.35 0.60 -31.63
C ILE A 33 -22.33 0.07 -30.62
N LEU A 34 -21.26 -0.59 -31.06
CA LEU A 34 -20.21 -1.10 -30.17
C LEU A 34 -19.42 0.03 -29.52
N ILE A 35 -19.09 1.10 -30.25
CA ILE A 35 -18.45 2.31 -29.71
C ILE A 35 -19.39 3.08 -28.78
N MET A 36 -20.68 3.18 -29.12
CA MET A 36 -21.66 3.83 -28.23
C MET A 36 -21.96 3.01 -26.99
N ALA A 37 -22.04 1.68 -27.09
CA ALA A 37 -22.17 0.79 -25.94
C ALA A 37 -20.93 0.84 -25.04
N ASN A 38 -19.72 0.97 -25.62
CA ASN A 38 -18.51 1.18 -24.84
C ASN A 38 -18.45 2.57 -24.19
N ARG A 39 -19.04 3.60 -24.81
CA ARG A 39 -19.15 4.95 -24.23
C ARG A 39 -20.27 5.08 -23.20
N SER A 40 -21.38 4.35 -23.33
CA SER A 40 -22.48 4.37 -22.35
C SER A 40 -22.23 3.46 -21.14
N ASN A 41 -21.25 2.55 -21.23
CA ASN A 41 -20.82 1.73 -20.10
C ASN A 41 -19.79 2.43 -19.19
N SER A 42 -19.36 3.66 -19.51
CA SER A 42 -18.40 4.43 -18.69
C SER A 42 -19.02 5.24 -17.55
N THR A 43 -20.31 5.04 -17.23
CA THR A 43 -21.00 5.76 -16.14
C THR A 43 -21.75 4.85 -15.16
N GLY A 44 -21.47 3.53 -15.11
CA GLY A 44 -22.17 2.71 -14.13
C GLY A 44 -21.71 1.27 -13.88
N ILE A 45 -20.80 0.67 -14.65
CA ILE A 45 -20.40 -0.73 -14.41
C ILE A 45 -18.89 -0.88 -14.65
N ASN A 46 -18.10 -0.52 -13.63
CA ASN A 46 -16.75 -1.06 -13.35
C ASN A 46 -16.31 -0.82 -11.89
N ARG A 47 -17.24 -0.66 -10.93
CA ARG A 47 -16.94 -0.83 -9.49
C ARG A 47 -16.99 -2.32 -9.05
N LEU A 48 -17.25 -3.24 -9.98
CA LEU A 48 -17.33 -4.68 -9.78
C LEU A 48 -16.15 -5.39 -10.47
N SER A 49 -14.99 -5.40 -9.80
CA SER A 49 -13.89 -6.41 -9.84
C SER A 49 -12.59 -5.83 -9.26
N PHE A 50 -12.63 -5.07 -8.16
CA PHE A 50 -11.46 -4.26 -7.76
C PHE A 50 -10.63 -4.78 -6.58
N ILE A 51 -11.10 -5.76 -5.80
CA ILE A 51 -10.28 -6.41 -4.76
C ILE A 51 -10.73 -7.87 -4.60
N VAL A 52 -10.38 -8.70 -5.57
CA VAL A 52 -10.00 -10.12 -5.38
C VAL A 52 -8.95 -10.38 -6.47
N GLY A 53 -7.66 -10.28 -6.14
CA GLY A 53 -6.58 -10.74 -7.02
C GLY A 53 -5.82 -9.70 -7.87
N THR A 54 -6.02 -8.39 -7.70
CA THR A 54 -5.13 -7.37 -8.32
C THR A 54 -4.16 -6.81 -7.29
N ASN A 55 -2.89 -7.23 -7.38
CA ASN A 55 -1.77 -6.73 -6.60
C ASN A 55 -1.72 -5.19 -6.64
N ILE A 56 -1.60 -4.52 -5.49
CA ILE A 56 -1.45 -3.05 -5.36
C ILE A 56 -0.34 -2.49 -6.23
N LEU A 57 0.74 -3.26 -6.43
CA LEU A 57 1.87 -2.90 -7.28
C LEU A 57 1.50 -2.76 -8.78
N ASN A 58 0.32 -3.23 -9.19
CA ASN A 58 -0.19 -3.04 -10.56
C ASN A 58 -0.95 -1.72 -10.72
N ARG A 59 -1.16 -0.95 -9.65
CA ARG A 59 -1.76 0.38 -9.70
C ARG A 59 -0.73 1.48 -9.98
N LEU A 60 0.54 1.16 -9.78
CA LEU A 60 1.64 2.07 -10.03
C LEU A 60 1.77 2.29 -11.54
N ASP A 61 1.72 3.55 -11.96
CA ASP A 61 2.03 3.92 -13.33
C ASP A 61 3.50 4.29 -13.44
N VAL A 62 4.30 3.37 -13.99
CA VAL A 62 5.76 3.54 -14.07
C VAL A 62 6.17 4.66 -15.04
N ASP A 63 5.31 5.00 -16.02
CA ASP A 63 5.58 6.04 -17.00
C ASP A 63 5.39 7.46 -16.43
N GLU A 64 4.66 7.57 -15.31
CA GLU A 64 4.41 8.83 -14.59
C GLU A 64 5.41 9.08 -13.45
N ILE A 65 6.34 8.15 -13.21
CA ILE A 65 7.39 8.30 -12.20
C ILE A 65 8.44 9.30 -12.72
N ASP A 66 8.71 10.35 -11.94
CA ASP A 66 9.85 11.24 -12.15
C ASP A 66 11.15 10.54 -11.75
N PRO A 67 12.04 10.20 -12.70
CA PRO A 67 13.24 9.44 -12.37
C PRO A 67 14.25 10.22 -11.54
N ALA A 68 14.30 11.55 -11.68
CA ALA A 68 15.26 12.36 -10.92
C ALA A 68 14.94 12.29 -9.43
N LEU A 69 13.66 12.42 -9.08
CA LEU A 69 13.21 12.31 -7.69
C LEU A 69 13.27 10.87 -7.20
N ALA A 70 12.87 9.89 -8.02
CA ALA A 70 12.86 8.50 -7.61
C ALA A 70 14.27 7.98 -7.30
N LEU A 71 15.28 8.34 -8.11
CA LEU A 71 16.66 7.89 -7.94
C LEU A 71 17.35 8.48 -6.70
N ALA A 72 16.83 9.56 -6.11
CA ALA A 72 17.42 10.14 -4.91
C ALA A 72 17.52 9.12 -3.75
N SER A 73 16.55 8.21 -3.61
CA SER A 73 16.63 7.13 -2.62
C SER A 73 17.75 6.12 -2.95
N LEU A 74 18.08 5.92 -4.23
CA LEU A 74 19.27 5.17 -4.62
C LEU A 74 20.58 5.94 -4.34
N GLY A 75 20.50 7.26 -4.20
CA GLY A 75 21.59 8.13 -3.76
C GLY A 75 21.76 8.22 -2.24
N GLY A 76 20.94 7.52 -1.46
CA GLY A 76 20.96 7.57 0.01
C GLY A 76 20.15 8.71 0.63
N ALA A 77 19.32 9.42 -0.15
CA ALA A 77 18.35 10.37 0.40
C ALA A 77 17.31 9.65 1.27
N ASP A 78 16.81 10.33 2.30
CA ASP A 78 15.75 9.79 3.15
C ASP A 78 14.44 9.65 2.36
N THR A 79 13.76 8.52 2.53
CA THR A 79 12.57 8.24 1.73
C THR A 79 11.39 9.15 2.07
N ASN A 80 11.27 9.66 3.30
CA ASN A 80 10.24 10.66 3.61
C ASN A 80 10.52 11.98 2.89
N GLU A 81 11.79 12.36 2.76
CA GLU A 81 12.19 13.54 1.97
C GLU A 81 11.82 13.33 0.49
N VAL A 82 12.08 12.14 -0.07
CA VAL A 82 11.68 11.79 -1.45
C VAL A 82 10.16 11.85 -1.63
N ILE A 83 9.38 11.31 -0.68
CA ILE A 83 7.91 11.37 -0.72
C ILE A 83 7.43 12.82 -0.66
N THR A 84 7.97 13.60 0.27
CA THR A 84 7.58 15.00 0.48
C THR A 84 7.89 15.84 -0.75
N GLU A 85 9.10 15.70 -1.30
CA GLU A 85 9.52 16.42 -2.49
C GLU A 85 8.70 16.00 -3.72
N ALA A 86 8.43 14.70 -3.88
CA ALA A 86 7.59 14.19 -4.97
C ALA A 86 6.16 14.75 -4.90
N VAL A 87 5.54 14.80 -3.71
CA VAL A 87 4.23 15.43 -3.51
C VAL A 87 4.29 16.93 -3.81
N ALA A 88 5.32 17.63 -3.32
CA ALA A 88 5.49 19.07 -3.54
C ALA A 88 5.69 19.45 -5.01
N ASN A 89 6.23 18.54 -5.83
CA ASN A 89 6.44 18.72 -7.27
C ASN A 89 5.34 18.11 -8.15
N GLU A 90 4.18 17.75 -7.56
CA GLU A 90 3.06 17.14 -8.30
C GLU A 90 3.51 15.86 -9.04
N ARG A 91 4.29 15.00 -8.38
CA ARG A 91 4.76 13.69 -8.85
C ARG A 91 4.27 12.57 -7.93
N PRO A 92 2.95 12.37 -7.83
CA PRO A 92 2.39 11.42 -6.87
C PRO A 92 2.78 9.96 -7.14
N GLU A 93 3.02 9.56 -8.40
CA GLU A 93 3.47 8.20 -8.72
C GLU A 93 4.89 7.90 -8.21
N THR A 94 5.77 8.91 -8.18
CA THR A 94 7.09 8.79 -7.52
C THR A 94 6.93 8.58 -6.01
N ALA A 95 6.07 9.35 -5.35
CA ALA A 95 5.77 9.19 -3.93
C ALA A 95 5.09 7.83 -3.64
N PHE A 96 4.20 7.39 -4.52
CA PHE A 96 3.52 6.10 -4.40
C PHE A 96 4.51 4.94 -4.53
N SER A 97 5.42 4.98 -5.51
CA SER A 97 6.49 3.99 -5.66
C SER A 97 7.39 3.92 -4.41
N ALA A 98 7.74 5.08 -3.83
CA ALA A 98 8.49 5.13 -2.58
C ALA A 98 7.74 4.44 -1.42
N LEU A 99 6.45 4.74 -1.24
CA LEU A 99 5.62 4.12 -0.18
C LEU A 99 5.45 2.61 -0.34
N LEU A 100 5.29 2.11 -1.56
CA LEU A 100 5.04 0.69 -1.82
C LEU A 100 6.27 -0.19 -1.58
N PHE A 101 7.44 0.28 -2.00
CA PHE A 101 8.64 -0.55 -2.03
C PHE A 101 9.61 -0.31 -0.87
N ASP A 102 9.49 0.81 -0.15
CA ASP A 102 10.36 1.05 1.01
C ASP A 102 9.82 0.36 2.26
N THR A 103 10.55 -0.66 2.72
CA THR A 103 10.25 -1.45 3.91
C THR A 103 10.75 -0.82 5.21
N LYS A 104 11.57 0.24 5.13
CA LYS A 104 12.18 0.93 6.28
C LYS A 104 11.31 2.06 6.82
N LEU A 105 10.33 2.52 6.05
CA LEU A 105 9.33 3.47 6.55
C LEU A 105 8.59 2.84 7.73
N SER A 106 8.56 3.55 8.86
CA SER A 106 7.71 3.18 9.99
C SER A 106 6.24 3.19 9.56
N ASN A 107 5.40 2.49 10.32
CA ASN A 107 3.97 2.48 10.02
C ASN A 107 3.34 3.88 10.17
N ARG A 108 3.87 4.72 11.06
CA ARG A 108 3.48 6.13 11.18
C ARG A 108 3.80 6.92 9.91
N GLU A 109 5.03 6.80 9.41
CA GLU A 109 5.47 7.48 8.18
C GLU A 109 4.67 6.97 6.98
N SER A 110 4.44 5.66 6.88
CA SER A 110 3.62 5.08 5.83
C SER A 110 2.19 5.62 5.85
N ALA A 111 1.53 5.67 7.02
CA ALA A 111 0.18 6.22 7.15
C ALA A 111 0.13 7.71 6.76
N GLY A 112 1.08 8.51 7.27
CA GLY A 112 1.18 9.94 6.94
C GLY A 112 1.47 10.18 5.45
N GLY A 113 2.38 9.42 4.86
CA GLY A 113 2.71 9.49 3.44
C GLY A 113 1.51 9.13 2.56
N PHE A 114 0.71 8.13 2.92
CA PHE A 114 -0.54 7.83 2.20
C PHE A 114 -1.58 8.96 2.29
N LEU A 115 -1.69 9.66 3.43
CA LEU A 115 -2.57 10.84 3.55
C LEU A 115 -2.11 12.01 2.67
N GLN A 116 -0.80 12.26 2.62
CA GLN A 116 -0.20 13.29 1.76
C GLN A 116 -0.40 12.94 0.28
N LEU A 117 -0.10 11.71 -0.09
CA LEU A 117 -0.29 11.18 -1.44
C LEU A 117 -1.75 11.28 -1.88
N ALA A 118 -2.70 10.92 -1.02
CA ALA A 118 -4.12 11.03 -1.30
C ALA A 118 -4.54 12.48 -1.61
N SER A 119 -4.01 13.42 -0.84
CA SER A 119 -4.28 14.85 -1.03
C SER A 119 -3.72 15.34 -2.36
N SER A 120 -2.51 14.90 -2.74
CA SER A 120 -1.89 15.20 -4.03
C SER A 120 -2.70 14.65 -5.21
N TYR A 121 -3.13 13.38 -5.17
CA TYR A 121 -3.99 12.81 -6.20
C TYR A 121 -5.32 13.56 -6.32
N ARG A 122 -5.92 13.96 -5.20
CA ARG A 122 -7.16 14.75 -5.21
C ARG A 122 -6.97 16.10 -5.90
N GLU A 123 -5.88 16.80 -5.62
CA GLU A 123 -5.56 18.10 -6.25
C GLU A 123 -5.36 17.97 -7.77
N LEU A 124 -4.84 16.83 -8.22
CA LEU A 124 -4.70 16.48 -9.63
C LEU A 124 -5.99 15.94 -10.28
N GLY A 125 -7.07 15.74 -9.51
CA GLY A 125 -8.33 15.20 -10.00
C GLY A 125 -8.36 13.66 -10.12
N GLU A 126 -7.34 12.96 -9.66
CA GLU A 126 -7.21 11.50 -9.64
C GLU A 126 -7.98 10.89 -8.47
N VAL A 127 -9.31 11.06 -8.47
CA VAL A 127 -10.21 10.74 -7.33
C VAL A 127 -10.09 9.27 -6.89
N ASP A 128 -10.02 8.32 -7.82
CA ASP A 128 -9.93 6.90 -7.49
C ASP A 128 -8.60 6.55 -6.77
N LYS A 129 -7.49 7.17 -7.20
CA LYS A 129 -6.19 7.01 -6.53
C LYS A 129 -6.19 7.70 -5.16
N ALA A 130 -6.84 8.87 -5.04
CA ALA A 130 -7.01 9.56 -3.76
C ALA A 130 -7.80 8.73 -2.74
N ILE A 131 -8.96 8.18 -3.13
CA ILE A 131 -9.77 7.30 -2.27
C ILE A 131 -8.93 6.10 -1.82
N PHE A 132 -8.23 5.46 -2.76
CA PHE A 132 -7.37 4.31 -2.45
C PHE A 132 -6.27 4.66 -1.45
N SER A 133 -5.59 5.79 -1.61
CA SER A 133 -4.54 6.23 -0.69
C SER A 133 -5.10 6.56 0.71
N TYR A 134 -6.27 7.19 0.82
CA TYR A 134 -6.95 7.36 2.13
C TYR A 134 -7.31 6.02 2.76
N GLU A 135 -7.81 5.06 1.98
CA GLU A 135 -8.09 3.71 2.47
C GLU A 135 -6.81 3.03 2.99
N MET A 136 -5.68 3.23 2.32
CA MET A 136 -4.41 2.64 2.73
C MET A 136 -3.85 3.25 4.01
N ALA A 137 -3.95 4.57 4.19
CA ALA A 137 -3.63 5.21 5.45
C ALA A 137 -4.45 4.61 6.60
N GLY A 138 -5.75 4.42 6.39
CA GLY A 138 -6.64 3.77 7.35
C GLY A 138 -6.26 2.32 7.64
N THR A 139 -5.94 1.52 6.62
CA THR A 139 -5.48 0.12 6.78
C THR A 139 -4.19 0.05 7.61
N VAL A 140 -3.23 0.93 7.33
CA VAL A 140 -1.99 1.02 8.12
C VAL A 140 -2.33 1.38 9.57
N ALA A 141 -3.18 2.38 9.81
CA ALA A 141 -3.59 2.76 11.15
C ALA A 141 -4.30 1.64 11.93
N THR A 142 -5.14 0.84 11.28
CA THR A 142 -5.82 -0.29 11.92
C THR A 142 -4.87 -1.44 12.24
N LEU A 143 -4.03 -1.84 11.27
CA LEU A 143 -3.20 -3.04 11.41
C LEU A 143 -1.91 -2.77 12.18
N SER A 144 -1.37 -1.55 12.17
CA SER A 144 -0.12 -1.22 12.86
C SER A 144 -0.24 -1.38 14.38
N PRO A 145 0.61 -2.20 15.02
CA PRO A 145 0.68 -2.33 16.48
C PRO A 145 1.49 -1.22 17.15
N ASP A 146 2.29 -0.47 16.38
CA ASP A 146 3.27 0.53 16.84
C ASP A 146 2.80 1.99 16.70
N ILE A 147 1.72 2.26 15.96
CA ILE A 147 1.11 3.60 15.92
C ILE A 147 0.36 3.89 17.22
N PRO A 148 0.73 4.95 17.97
CA PRO A 148 0.01 5.33 19.18
C PRO A 148 -1.43 5.74 18.89
N ASP A 149 -2.35 5.42 19.80
CA ASP A 149 -3.78 5.70 19.65
C ASP A 149 -4.13 7.17 19.34
N THR A 150 -3.33 8.14 19.80
CA THR A 150 -3.52 9.56 19.44
C THR A 150 -3.32 9.78 17.95
N THR A 151 -2.25 9.22 17.39
CA THR A 151 -1.93 9.32 15.96
C THR A 151 -2.88 8.45 15.14
N ARG A 152 -3.26 7.27 15.66
CA ARG A 152 -4.24 6.38 15.03
C ARG A 152 -5.59 7.08 14.84
N ALA A 153 -6.09 7.76 15.87
CA ALA A 153 -7.34 8.52 15.80
C ALA A 153 -7.27 9.69 14.81
N ASP A 154 -6.14 10.43 14.79
CA ASP A 154 -5.92 11.52 13.85
C ASP A 154 -5.91 11.04 12.38
N VAL A 155 -5.23 9.93 12.08
CA VAL A 155 -5.25 9.34 10.73
C VAL A 155 -6.68 8.97 10.30
N PHE A 156 -7.46 8.38 11.21
CA PHE A 156 -8.85 8.01 10.91
C PHE A 156 -9.76 9.22 10.69
N ILE A 157 -9.61 10.28 11.48
CA ILE A 157 -10.38 11.53 11.29
C ILE A 157 -10.01 12.17 9.95
N GLN A 158 -8.72 12.30 9.66
CA GLN A 158 -8.26 12.87 8.39
C GLN A 158 -8.72 12.05 7.19
N ALA A 159 -8.60 10.72 7.23
CA ALA A 159 -9.13 9.87 6.16
C ALA A 159 -10.65 10.01 6.04
N GLY A 160 -11.37 10.00 7.17
CA GLY A 160 -12.82 10.15 7.24
C GLY A 160 -13.33 11.45 6.61
N ASP A 161 -12.81 12.59 7.06
CA ASP A 161 -13.16 13.91 6.56
C ASP A 161 -12.96 14.01 5.05
N ARG A 162 -11.79 13.56 4.57
CA ARG A 162 -11.42 13.68 3.17
C ARG A 162 -12.19 12.75 2.26
N LEU A 163 -12.55 11.55 2.73
CA LEU A 163 -13.47 10.67 2.01
C LEU A 163 -14.88 11.26 1.97
N GLY A 164 -15.31 11.97 3.02
CA GLY A 164 -16.55 12.74 3.02
C GLY A 164 -16.54 13.83 1.95
N ASP A 165 -15.46 14.62 1.87
CA ASP A 165 -15.25 15.65 0.83
C ASP A 165 -15.31 15.05 -0.60
N LEU A 166 -14.86 13.81 -0.76
CA LEU A 166 -14.85 13.07 -2.04
C LEU A 166 -16.18 12.39 -2.38
N GLY A 167 -17.21 12.53 -1.54
CA GLY A 167 -18.52 11.92 -1.78
C GLY A 167 -18.58 10.43 -1.49
N GLU A 168 -17.72 9.92 -0.61
CA GLU A 168 -17.72 8.52 -0.14
C GLU A 168 -18.15 8.44 1.35
N PRO A 169 -19.41 8.81 1.69
CA PRO A 169 -19.86 8.97 3.08
C PRO A 169 -19.86 7.67 3.89
N GLU A 170 -20.07 6.51 3.26
CA GLU A 170 -20.00 5.22 3.96
C GLU A 170 -18.57 4.89 4.43
N LEU A 171 -17.57 5.17 3.58
CA LEU A 171 -16.16 5.00 3.93
C LEU A 171 -15.72 6.07 4.93
N ALA A 172 -16.18 7.31 4.75
CA ALA A 172 -15.95 8.40 5.69
C ALA A 172 -16.41 8.00 7.10
N LYS A 173 -17.68 7.60 7.22
CA LYS A 173 -18.27 7.12 8.46
C LYS A 173 -17.49 5.95 9.05
N PHE A 174 -17.09 4.98 8.22
CA PHE A 174 -16.33 3.83 8.69
C PHE A 174 -15.06 4.23 9.44
N TYR A 175 -14.28 5.16 8.90
CA TYR A 175 -13.05 5.64 9.55
C TYR A 175 -13.34 6.53 10.77
N LEU A 176 -14.33 7.43 10.70
CA LEU A 176 -14.75 8.21 11.87
C LEU A 176 -15.20 7.32 13.04
N ASP A 177 -15.90 6.22 12.75
CA ASP A 177 -16.29 5.22 13.76
C ASP A 177 -15.05 4.57 14.42
N GLN A 178 -13.94 4.40 13.70
CA GLN A 178 -12.71 3.86 14.29
C GLN A 178 -12.09 4.85 15.29
N ALA A 179 -12.04 6.13 14.94
CA ALA A 179 -11.59 7.19 15.86
C ALA A 179 -12.52 7.31 17.08
N PHE A 180 -13.83 7.15 16.88
CA PHE A 180 -14.80 7.11 17.97
C PHE A 180 -14.54 5.96 18.94
N VAL A 181 -14.26 4.75 18.44
CA VAL A 181 -13.89 3.59 19.28
C VAL A 181 -12.65 3.90 20.12
N LEU A 182 -11.60 4.47 19.52
CA LEU A 182 -10.38 4.86 20.24
C LEU A 182 -10.69 5.88 21.34
N ALA A 183 -11.34 7.00 21.00
CA ALA A 183 -11.67 8.05 21.96
C ALA A 183 -12.55 7.55 23.11
N SER A 184 -13.39 6.55 22.85
CA SER A 184 -14.31 5.97 23.84
C SER A 184 -13.64 4.92 24.72
N ARG A 185 -12.73 4.10 24.17
CA ARG A 185 -12.35 2.80 24.78
C ARG A 185 -10.85 2.60 24.95
N SER A 186 -10.00 3.36 24.29
CA SER A 186 -8.54 3.22 24.41
C SER A 186 -8.14 3.25 25.88
N LEU A 187 -7.13 2.48 26.30
CA LEU A 187 -6.54 2.63 27.64
C LEU A 187 -5.32 3.54 27.64
N TYR A 188 -4.94 4.08 26.49
CA TYR A 188 -3.72 4.88 26.31
C TYR A 188 -4.03 6.38 26.11
N LEU A 189 -5.30 6.72 25.84
CA LEU A 189 -5.72 8.10 25.66
C LEU A 189 -6.04 8.83 26.98
N GLN A 190 -5.35 9.95 27.18
CA GLN A 190 -5.63 10.91 28.25
C GLN A 190 -6.98 11.61 28.05
N PRO A 191 -7.69 12.03 29.12
CA PRO A 191 -8.98 12.71 29.02
C PRO A 191 -8.99 13.96 28.13
N ALA A 192 -7.90 14.74 28.16
CA ALA A 192 -7.76 15.93 27.31
C ALA A 192 -7.74 15.58 25.81
N HIS A 193 -6.97 14.55 25.42
CA HIS A 193 -6.94 14.09 24.04
C HIS A 193 -8.28 13.52 23.59
N ARG A 194 -8.99 12.77 24.45
CA ARG A 194 -10.34 12.27 24.12
C ARG A 194 -11.30 13.41 23.82
N ARG A 195 -11.27 14.46 24.63
CA ARG A 195 -12.10 15.64 24.41
C ARG A 195 -11.84 16.25 23.04
N THR A 196 -10.58 16.47 22.67
CA THR A 196 -10.21 17.00 21.36
C THR A 196 -10.69 16.10 20.23
N ILE A 197 -10.50 14.77 20.35
CA ILE A 197 -10.97 13.82 19.33
C ILE A 197 -12.50 13.87 19.20
N PHE A 198 -13.26 13.92 20.31
CA PHE A 198 -14.71 14.02 20.26
C PHE A 198 -15.23 15.36 19.73
N GLU A 199 -14.51 16.46 19.95
CA GLU A 199 -14.80 17.76 19.33
C GLU A 199 -14.62 17.69 17.80
N GLN A 200 -13.53 17.10 17.32
CA GLN A 200 -13.30 16.88 15.89
C GLN A 200 -14.38 15.95 15.29
N LEU A 201 -14.66 14.81 15.94
CA LEU A 201 -15.69 13.87 15.48
C LEU A 201 -17.07 14.49 15.40
N HIS A 202 -17.41 15.46 16.26
CA HIS A 202 -18.66 16.18 16.14
C HIS A 202 -18.80 16.88 14.78
N ASP A 203 -17.77 17.65 14.41
CA ASP A 203 -17.75 18.40 13.16
C ASP A 203 -17.70 17.46 11.95
N SER A 204 -16.86 16.42 12.01
CA SER A 204 -16.73 15.40 10.96
C SER A 204 -18.04 14.66 10.69
N TYR A 205 -18.75 14.22 11.73
CA TYR A 205 -20.04 13.53 11.55
C TYR A 205 -21.13 14.48 11.02
N LEU A 206 -21.12 15.77 11.38
CA LEU A 206 -22.04 16.74 10.78
C LEU A 206 -21.80 16.90 9.28
N ALA A 207 -20.53 16.89 8.84
CA ALA A 207 -20.17 17.05 7.43
C ALA A 207 -20.68 15.90 6.54
N ILE A 208 -20.95 14.72 7.10
CA ILE A 208 -21.50 13.55 6.41
C ILE A 208 -22.95 13.22 6.81
N ASP A 209 -23.68 14.20 7.36
CA ASP A 209 -25.10 14.10 7.76
C ASP A 209 -25.41 13.08 8.88
N GLU A 210 -24.40 12.61 9.63
CA GLU A 210 -24.51 11.68 10.76
C GLU A 210 -24.88 12.40 12.08
N ASN A 211 -26.02 13.10 12.05
CA ASN A 211 -26.48 13.99 13.11
C ASN A 211 -26.56 13.37 14.52
N GLN A 212 -26.91 12.08 14.61
CA GLN A 212 -26.99 11.38 15.89
C GLN A 212 -25.61 11.16 16.50
N LEU A 213 -24.66 10.68 15.70
CA LEU A 213 -23.28 10.44 16.12
C LEU A 213 -22.58 11.76 16.44
N ALA A 214 -22.82 12.81 15.65
CA ALA A 214 -22.33 14.15 15.95
C ALA A 214 -22.76 14.64 17.34
N ARG A 215 -24.04 14.50 17.69
CA ARG A 215 -24.56 14.89 19.02
C ARG A 215 -23.97 14.04 20.13
N GLN A 216 -23.78 12.74 19.89
CA GLN A 216 -23.15 11.84 20.84
C GLN A 216 -21.71 12.25 21.13
N SER A 217 -20.92 12.55 20.08
CA SER A 217 -19.55 13.04 20.22
C SER A 217 -19.49 14.35 21.00
N LEU A 218 -20.37 15.32 20.72
CA LEU A 218 -20.43 16.57 21.47
C LEU A 218 -20.74 16.36 22.97
N ASN A 219 -21.61 15.42 23.31
CA ASN A 219 -21.88 15.09 24.70
C ASN A 219 -20.68 14.46 25.41
N LEU A 220 -19.95 13.58 24.69
CA LEU A 220 -18.76 12.91 25.19
C LEU A 220 -17.55 13.85 25.27
N SER A 221 -17.46 14.90 24.45
CA SER A 221 -16.39 15.89 24.61
C SER A 221 -16.55 16.72 25.88
N ALA A 222 -17.80 17.04 26.26
CA ALA A 222 -18.08 17.74 27.51
C ALA A 222 -17.76 16.88 28.74
N ASN A 223 -17.97 15.56 28.66
CA ASN A 223 -17.75 14.60 29.74
C ASN A 223 -17.03 13.35 29.23
N PRO A 224 -15.71 13.41 28.95
CA PRO A 224 -15.00 12.29 28.36
C PRO A 224 -14.97 11.09 29.31
N PRO A 225 -15.04 9.85 28.78
CA PRO A 225 -14.94 8.64 29.59
C PRO A 225 -13.68 8.65 30.46
N LYS A 226 -13.84 8.28 31.72
CA LYS A 226 -12.71 8.08 32.63
C LYS A 226 -12.04 6.75 32.30
N ALA A 227 -10.77 6.79 31.93
CA ALA A 227 -9.95 5.60 31.73
C ALA A 227 -8.72 5.65 32.64
N THR A 228 -8.36 4.51 33.21
CA THR A 228 -7.04 4.35 33.84
C THR A 228 -6.02 4.25 32.72
N VAL A 229 -5.17 5.25 32.59
CA VAL A 229 -4.21 5.26 31.49
C VAL A 229 -3.11 4.23 31.75
N SER A 230 -2.98 3.26 30.84
CA SER A 230 -1.93 2.25 30.89
C SER A 230 -0.61 2.85 30.40
N THR A 231 0.50 2.48 31.08
CA THR A 231 1.87 2.87 30.70
C THR A 231 2.68 1.69 30.15
N VAL A 232 2.05 0.52 29.98
CA VAL A 232 2.71 -0.68 29.43
C VAL A 232 2.79 -0.55 27.92
N SER A 233 3.94 -0.92 27.34
CA SER A 233 4.16 -0.92 25.89
C SER A 233 3.04 -1.67 25.15
N GLU A 234 2.57 -1.06 24.06
CA GLU A 234 1.55 -1.67 23.19
C GLU A 234 2.14 -2.87 22.43
N THR A 235 3.42 -2.78 22.04
CA THR A 235 4.17 -3.80 21.29
C THR A 235 4.93 -4.77 22.20
N ILE A 236 4.94 -6.04 21.80
CA ILE A 236 5.63 -7.16 22.45
C ILE A 236 6.80 -7.65 21.60
N LEU A 237 6.66 -7.64 20.26
CA LEU A 237 7.74 -8.08 19.40
C LEU A 237 8.88 -7.04 19.42
N PRO A 238 10.14 -7.49 19.53
CA PRO A 238 11.28 -6.60 19.58
C PRO A 238 11.51 -5.95 18.21
N GLU A 239 11.96 -4.69 18.26
CA GLU A 239 12.54 -4.05 17.08
C GLU A 239 13.83 -4.79 16.67
N SER A 240 14.02 -4.94 15.36
CA SER A 240 15.22 -5.60 14.84
C SER A 240 16.38 -4.62 14.78
N PRO A 241 17.54 -4.93 15.38
CA PRO A 241 18.71 -4.07 15.26
C PRO A 241 19.22 -4.03 13.82
N ALA A 242 19.92 -2.95 13.46
CA ALA A 242 20.59 -2.86 12.18
C ALA A 242 21.71 -3.91 12.05
N VAL A 243 21.79 -4.57 10.90
CA VAL A 243 22.83 -5.55 10.60
C VAL A 243 24.10 -4.82 10.14
N PRO A 244 25.24 -4.96 10.83
CA PRO A 244 26.48 -4.32 10.43
C PRO A 244 27.01 -4.94 9.13
N LEU A 245 27.12 -4.14 8.07
CA LEU A 245 27.64 -4.59 6.78
C LEU A 245 29.16 -4.74 6.79
N PRO A 246 29.74 -5.73 6.07
CA PRO A 246 31.18 -5.82 5.86
C PRO A 246 31.69 -4.67 4.98
N ALA A 247 32.98 -4.35 5.07
CA ALA A 247 33.60 -3.23 4.33
C ALA A 247 33.32 -3.30 2.82
N ALA A 248 33.42 -4.48 2.20
CA ALA A 248 33.14 -4.65 0.77
C ALA A 248 31.68 -4.31 0.39
N ALA A 249 30.71 -4.61 1.25
CA ALA A 249 29.31 -4.25 1.02
C ALA A 249 29.06 -2.75 1.25
N GLN A 250 29.75 -2.14 2.21
CA GLN A 250 29.71 -0.68 2.43
C GLN A 250 30.31 0.08 1.24
N GLU A 251 31.44 -0.39 0.70
CA GLU A 251 32.08 0.19 -0.49
C GLU A 251 31.18 0.09 -1.73
N ALA A 252 30.52 -1.06 -1.92
CA ALA A 252 29.58 -1.23 -3.03
C ALA A 252 28.32 -0.35 -2.88
N GLU A 253 27.80 -0.20 -1.67
CA GLU A 253 26.70 0.74 -1.39
C GLU A 253 27.09 2.20 -1.64
N ALA A 254 28.29 2.60 -1.21
CA ALA A 254 28.82 3.94 -1.47
C ALA A 254 28.99 4.21 -2.98
N LEU A 255 29.41 3.20 -3.75
CA LEU A 255 29.48 3.30 -5.21
C LEU A 255 28.08 3.50 -5.81
N ARG A 256 27.08 2.71 -5.41
CA ARG A 256 25.69 2.92 -5.85
C ARG A 256 25.22 4.34 -5.54
N TRP A 257 25.51 4.85 -4.34
CA TRP A 257 25.10 6.21 -3.96
C TRP A 257 25.71 7.25 -4.87
N LEU A 258 27.01 7.14 -5.15
CA LEU A 258 27.72 8.05 -6.04
C LEU A 258 27.08 8.06 -7.44
N GLU A 259 26.94 6.89 -8.05
CA GLU A 259 26.41 6.76 -9.42
C GLU A 259 24.95 7.24 -9.51
N ALA A 260 24.14 6.97 -8.49
CA ALA A 260 22.75 7.43 -8.44
C ALA A 260 22.66 8.96 -8.30
N GLN A 261 23.52 9.57 -7.48
CA GLN A 261 23.59 11.02 -7.33
C GLN A 261 24.05 11.70 -8.64
N GLU A 262 25.04 11.14 -9.32
CA GLU A 262 25.52 11.66 -10.61
C GLU A 262 24.43 11.59 -11.69
N LEU A 263 23.75 10.44 -11.82
CA LEU A 263 22.64 10.27 -12.76
C LEU A 263 21.48 11.22 -12.44
N THR A 264 21.14 11.37 -11.16
CA THR A 264 20.10 12.32 -10.69
C THR A 264 20.45 13.75 -11.09
N ALA A 265 21.69 14.20 -10.86
CA ALA A 265 22.14 15.53 -11.24
C ALA A 265 22.06 15.77 -12.76
N LEU A 266 22.35 14.75 -13.57
CA LEU A 266 22.22 14.84 -15.03
C LEU A 266 20.76 14.92 -15.49
N LEU A 267 19.86 14.14 -14.88
CA LEU A 267 18.43 14.17 -15.18
C LEU A 267 17.84 15.56 -14.92
N VAL A 268 18.17 16.18 -13.78
CA VAL A 268 17.74 17.55 -13.45
C VAL A 268 18.26 18.55 -14.48
N ASN A 269 19.56 18.49 -14.80
CA ASN A 269 20.20 19.44 -15.74
C ASN A 269 19.77 19.27 -17.20
N ARG A 270 19.26 18.09 -17.59
CA ARG A 270 18.92 17.76 -18.99
C ARG A 270 17.42 17.54 -19.21
N ALA A 271 16.58 18.05 -18.32
CA ALA A 271 15.12 17.94 -18.41
C ALA A 271 14.64 16.49 -18.59
N GLY A 272 15.12 15.58 -17.75
CA GLY A 272 14.70 14.18 -17.71
C GLY A 272 15.42 13.23 -18.69
N LYS A 273 16.40 13.72 -19.46
CA LYS A 273 17.17 12.87 -20.39
C LYS A 273 18.35 12.20 -19.71
N ALA A 274 18.20 10.92 -19.36
CA ALA A 274 19.28 10.08 -18.85
C ALA A 274 20.22 9.61 -19.97
N PRO A 275 21.54 9.87 -19.90
CA PRO A 275 22.50 9.28 -20.82
C PRO A 275 22.69 7.79 -20.52
N VAL A 276 22.68 6.96 -21.56
CA VAL A 276 22.76 5.49 -21.43
C VAL A 276 23.98 5.03 -20.62
N GLU A 277 25.14 5.67 -20.82
CA GLU A 277 26.37 5.35 -20.08
C GLU A 277 26.21 5.45 -18.54
N TYR A 278 25.49 6.46 -18.05
CA TYR A 278 25.28 6.65 -16.61
C TYR A 278 24.21 5.70 -16.04
N ILE A 279 23.23 5.30 -16.88
CA ILE A 279 22.29 4.23 -16.52
C ILE A 279 23.06 2.92 -16.36
N GLU A 280 23.95 2.59 -17.31
CA GLU A 280 24.77 1.37 -17.26
C GLU A 280 25.73 1.37 -16.06
N GLN A 281 26.33 2.51 -15.71
CA GLN A 281 27.19 2.65 -14.52
C GLN A 281 26.41 2.39 -13.23
N LEU A 282 25.25 3.02 -13.05
CA LEU A 282 24.39 2.76 -11.89
C LEU A 282 23.92 1.30 -11.86
N GLY A 283 23.55 0.73 -13.01
CA GLY A 283 23.18 -0.68 -13.12
C GLY A 283 24.31 -1.63 -12.66
N GLN A 284 25.55 -1.36 -13.06
CA GLN A 284 26.72 -2.12 -12.61
C GLN A 284 26.96 -1.97 -11.10
N ALA A 285 26.83 -0.77 -10.55
CA ALA A 285 26.95 -0.53 -9.11
C ALA A 285 25.92 -1.31 -8.30
N LEU A 286 24.66 -1.34 -8.77
CA LEU A 286 23.57 -2.14 -8.18
C LEU A 286 23.87 -3.64 -8.18
N VAL A 287 24.39 -4.18 -9.30
CA VAL A 287 24.78 -5.59 -9.40
C VAL A 287 25.96 -5.92 -8.48
N MET A 288 26.94 -5.03 -8.36
CA MET A 288 28.07 -5.21 -7.45
C MET A 288 27.61 -5.23 -5.98
N GLU A 289 26.70 -4.34 -5.59
CA GLU A 289 26.12 -4.33 -4.24
C GLU A 289 25.31 -5.59 -3.95
N ASP A 290 24.53 -6.08 -4.91
CA ASP A 290 23.75 -7.33 -4.80
C ASP A 290 24.63 -8.53 -4.44
N LEU A 291 25.74 -8.68 -5.17
CA LEU A 291 26.71 -9.76 -4.96
C LEU A 291 27.30 -9.73 -3.55
N GLN A 292 27.64 -8.53 -3.03
CA GLN A 292 28.22 -8.41 -1.70
C GLN A 292 27.18 -8.63 -0.59
N LYS A 293 25.99 -8.02 -0.71
CA LYS A 293 24.95 -8.07 0.33
C LYS A 293 24.34 -9.46 0.47
N LEU A 294 23.91 -10.09 -0.64
CA LEU A 294 23.23 -11.38 -0.56
C LEU A 294 24.16 -12.48 -0.05
N SER A 295 25.42 -12.52 -0.51
CA SER A 295 26.40 -13.49 -0.03
C SER A 295 26.68 -13.30 1.47
N PHE A 296 26.80 -12.06 1.94
CA PHE A 296 26.99 -11.77 3.36
C PHE A 296 25.78 -12.22 4.19
N TYR A 297 24.57 -11.88 3.78
CA TYR A 297 23.37 -12.24 4.53
C TYR A 297 23.16 -13.75 4.61
N GLU A 298 23.43 -14.49 3.52
CA GLU A 298 23.35 -15.96 3.52
C GLU A 298 24.33 -16.57 4.54
N SER A 299 25.61 -16.19 4.49
CA SER A 299 26.60 -16.69 5.46
C SER A 299 26.29 -16.28 6.89
N ALA A 300 25.91 -15.01 7.12
CA ALA A 300 25.58 -14.51 8.45
C ALA A 300 24.37 -15.23 9.06
N PHE A 301 23.35 -15.55 8.24
CA PHE A 301 22.16 -16.28 8.68
C PHE A 301 22.49 -17.72 9.11
N GLU A 302 23.39 -18.39 8.39
CA GLU A 302 23.84 -19.75 8.71
C GLU A 302 24.73 -19.81 9.95
N GLU A 303 25.58 -18.81 10.15
CA GLU A 303 26.55 -18.76 11.25
C GLU A 303 25.91 -18.40 12.60
N THR A 304 24.88 -17.55 12.62
CA THR A 304 24.25 -17.15 13.87
C THR A 304 23.32 -18.22 14.44
N THR A 305 23.35 -18.38 15.76
CA THR A 305 22.38 -19.18 16.52
C THR A 305 21.35 -18.32 17.24
N GLN A 306 21.53 -17.00 17.28
CA GLN A 306 20.62 -16.09 17.98
C GLN A 306 19.40 -15.77 17.10
N LEU A 307 18.21 -16.02 17.63
CA LEU A 307 16.97 -15.79 16.90
C LEU A 307 16.77 -14.31 16.52
N SER A 308 17.12 -13.38 17.41
CA SER A 308 17.07 -11.93 17.16
C SER A 308 17.97 -11.50 16.00
N GLU A 309 19.17 -12.09 15.90
CA GLU A 309 20.09 -11.81 14.79
C GLU A 309 19.55 -12.40 13.47
N LYS A 310 18.96 -13.61 13.49
CA LYS A 310 18.30 -14.18 12.30
C LYS A 310 17.16 -13.31 11.79
N ILE A 311 16.33 -12.77 12.69
CA ILE A 311 15.25 -11.85 12.33
C ILE A 311 15.84 -10.59 11.68
N ALA A 312 16.85 -9.97 12.29
CA ALA A 312 17.50 -8.78 11.74
C ALA A 312 18.11 -9.01 10.35
N ILE A 313 18.79 -10.14 10.15
CA ILE A 313 19.36 -10.53 8.84
C ILE A 313 18.26 -10.76 7.80
N THR A 314 17.19 -11.45 8.18
CA THR A 314 16.04 -11.69 7.28
C THR A 314 15.35 -10.39 6.88
N GLN A 315 15.21 -9.44 7.81
CA GLN A 315 14.67 -8.11 7.51
C GLN A 315 15.60 -7.34 6.56
N ALA A 316 16.92 -7.36 6.78
CA ALA A 316 17.88 -6.73 5.87
C ALA A 316 17.84 -7.35 4.46
N GLN A 317 17.63 -8.67 4.35
CA GLN A 317 17.39 -9.35 3.07
C GLN A 317 16.10 -8.88 2.40
N ILE A 318 15.00 -8.72 3.15
CA ILE A 318 13.73 -8.19 2.64
C ILE A 318 13.93 -6.77 2.11
N ASP A 319 14.63 -5.91 2.84
CA ASP A 319 14.90 -4.53 2.43
C ASP A 319 15.66 -4.50 1.10
N TRP A 320 16.71 -5.32 0.97
CA TRP A 320 17.49 -5.40 -0.26
C TRP A 320 16.68 -5.99 -1.43
N LEU A 321 15.95 -7.09 -1.19
CA LEU A 321 15.11 -7.71 -2.22
C LEU A 321 13.95 -6.80 -2.66
N SER A 322 13.41 -5.97 -1.76
CA SER A 322 12.38 -4.98 -2.08
C SER A 322 12.93 -3.87 -2.97
N LEU A 323 14.15 -3.38 -2.71
CA LEU A 323 14.85 -2.46 -3.60
C LEU A 323 15.12 -3.10 -4.97
N LYS A 324 15.65 -4.33 -5.00
CA LYS A 324 15.91 -5.08 -6.22
C LYS A 324 14.63 -5.29 -7.04
N TYR A 325 13.52 -5.59 -6.36
CA TYR A 325 12.22 -5.76 -7.00
C TYR A 325 11.65 -4.42 -7.52
N LYS A 326 11.88 -3.32 -6.81
CA LYS A 326 11.57 -1.96 -7.29
C LYS A 326 12.28 -1.66 -8.61
N VAL A 327 13.57 -2.01 -8.71
CA VAL A 327 14.35 -1.89 -9.95
C VAL A 327 13.78 -2.80 -11.05
N ALA A 328 13.53 -4.08 -10.74
CA ALA A 328 12.97 -5.04 -11.70
C ALA A 328 11.59 -4.65 -12.24
N ARG A 329 10.84 -3.85 -11.47
CA ARG A 329 9.53 -3.30 -11.86
C ARG A 329 9.63 -1.96 -12.59
N GLN A 330 10.84 -1.48 -12.89
CA GLN A 330 11.11 -0.15 -13.44
C GLN A 330 10.49 0.97 -12.59
N ALA A 331 10.30 0.75 -11.29
CA ALA A 331 9.62 1.66 -10.38
C ALA A 331 10.48 2.86 -9.95
N TYR A 332 11.55 3.12 -10.70
CA TYR A 332 12.35 4.35 -10.72
C TYR A 332 12.08 5.19 -11.98
N GLY A 333 11.13 4.80 -12.82
CA GLY A 333 10.82 5.45 -14.11
C GLY A 333 11.88 5.22 -15.19
N LEU A 334 12.82 4.29 -14.97
CA LEU A 334 13.91 3.93 -15.87
C LEU A 334 14.16 2.42 -15.81
N SER A 335 14.62 1.87 -16.93
CA SER A 335 15.26 0.55 -16.97
C SER A 335 16.70 0.71 -16.50
N LEU A 336 17.03 0.15 -15.34
CA LEU A 336 18.37 0.28 -14.73
C LEU A 336 19.19 -1.01 -14.84
N VAL A 337 18.54 -2.16 -14.65
CA VAL A 337 19.17 -3.48 -14.70
C VAL A 337 18.24 -4.43 -15.45
N PRO A 338 18.34 -4.51 -16.80
CA PRO A 338 17.44 -5.33 -17.62
C PRO A 338 17.40 -6.81 -17.20
N GLU A 339 18.52 -7.35 -16.71
CA GLU A 339 18.58 -8.72 -16.23
C GLU A 339 17.68 -8.96 -15.01
N TRP A 340 17.50 -7.96 -14.14
CA TRP A 340 16.59 -8.06 -13.00
C TRP A 340 15.13 -7.94 -13.44
N GLU A 341 14.86 -7.12 -14.46
CA GLU A 341 13.52 -6.98 -15.05
C GLU A 341 13.05 -8.30 -15.66
N ASP A 342 13.92 -8.99 -16.41
CA ASP A 342 13.68 -10.35 -16.92
C ASP A 342 13.48 -11.39 -15.81
N GLN A 343 14.07 -11.14 -14.63
CA GLN A 343 14.00 -11.99 -13.44
C GLN A 343 12.96 -11.53 -12.40
N ALA A 344 12.06 -10.60 -12.74
CA ALA A 344 11.13 -10.00 -11.79
C ALA A 344 10.32 -11.05 -11.01
N GLU A 345 9.85 -12.11 -11.67
CA GLU A 345 9.12 -13.21 -11.03
C GLU A 345 9.98 -14.06 -10.09
N GLN A 346 11.27 -14.24 -10.41
CA GLN A 346 12.20 -14.94 -9.54
C GLN A 346 12.51 -14.11 -8.29
N ILE A 347 12.75 -12.81 -8.45
CA ILE A 347 12.98 -11.88 -7.33
C ILE A 347 11.73 -11.83 -6.44
N ARG A 348 10.54 -11.78 -7.04
CA ARG A 348 9.26 -11.84 -6.33
C ARG A 348 9.10 -13.13 -5.52
N ALA A 349 9.45 -14.28 -6.10
CA ALA A 349 9.40 -15.56 -5.40
C ALA A 349 10.42 -15.66 -4.25
N GLN A 350 11.63 -15.10 -4.43
CA GLN A 350 12.61 -14.97 -3.36
C GLN A 350 12.07 -14.11 -2.22
N LEU A 351 11.48 -12.95 -2.54
CA LEU A 351 10.88 -12.06 -1.55
C LEU A 351 9.76 -12.76 -0.76
N THR A 352 8.86 -13.51 -1.43
CA THR A 352 7.84 -14.34 -0.76
C THR A 352 8.49 -15.30 0.24
N LYS A 353 9.51 -16.06 -0.16
CA LYS A 353 10.19 -17.03 0.70
C LYS A 353 10.89 -16.37 1.89
N THR A 354 11.47 -15.19 1.70
CA THR A 354 12.14 -14.45 2.78
C THR A 354 11.11 -13.93 3.80
N TYR A 355 9.94 -13.46 3.36
CA TYR A 355 8.83 -13.13 4.27
C TYR A 355 8.27 -14.34 5.02
N GLU A 356 8.10 -15.49 4.34
CA GLU A 356 7.72 -16.75 5.01
C GLU A 356 8.72 -17.09 6.12
N THR A 357 10.01 -16.92 5.84
CA THR A 357 11.09 -17.14 6.82
C THR A 357 10.98 -16.15 7.98
N LEU A 358 10.79 -14.85 7.72
CA LEU A 358 10.65 -13.83 8.77
C LEU A 358 9.50 -14.17 9.72
N PHE A 359 8.32 -14.49 9.20
CA PHE A 359 7.15 -14.78 10.04
C PHE A 359 7.22 -16.13 10.73
N ALA A 360 8.00 -17.10 10.22
CA ALA A 360 8.35 -18.31 10.96
C ALA A 360 9.26 -18.00 12.15
N LEU A 361 10.29 -17.16 11.96
CA LEU A 361 11.18 -16.74 13.07
C LEU A 361 10.43 -15.96 14.15
N TYR A 362 9.48 -15.09 13.78
CA TYR A 362 8.60 -14.44 14.75
C TYR A 362 7.69 -15.42 15.48
N ALA A 363 7.22 -16.48 14.81
CA ALA A 363 6.43 -17.52 15.47
C ALA A 363 7.26 -18.29 16.50
N ASP A 364 8.51 -18.64 16.16
CA ASP A 364 9.45 -19.27 17.09
C ASP A 364 9.73 -18.36 18.30
N LEU A 365 9.91 -17.06 18.07
CA LEU A 365 10.11 -16.07 19.14
C LEU A 365 8.89 -15.98 20.05
N THR A 366 7.70 -15.99 19.45
CA THR A 366 6.42 -15.89 20.17
C THR A 366 6.20 -17.09 21.09
N VAL A 367 6.48 -18.31 20.61
CA VAL A 367 6.34 -19.54 21.41
C VAL A 367 7.37 -19.62 22.54
N ALA A 368 8.51 -18.93 22.41
CA ALA A 368 9.54 -18.85 23.44
C ALA A 368 9.23 -17.85 24.56
N LEU A 369 8.15 -17.06 24.46
CA LEU A 369 7.77 -16.11 25.51
C LEU A 369 7.34 -16.81 26.81
N PRO A 370 7.68 -16.25 27.99
CA PRO A 370 7.48 -16.94 29.27
C PRO A 370 6.01 -16.97 29.73
N GLU A 371 5.19 -16.01 29.32
CA GLU A 371 3.82 -15.85 29.78
C GLU A 371 2.81 -16.08 28.65
N VAL A 372 1.80 -16.93 28.88
CA VAL A 372 0.75 -17.25 27.89
C VAL A 372 0.02 -15.99 27.40
N SER A 373 -0.22 -15.02 28.28
CA SER A 373 -0.83 -13.74 27.91
C SER A 373 0.00 -12.96 26.90
N GLN A 374 1.34 -13.04 26.99
CA GLN A 374 2.27 -12.42 26.05
C GLN A 374 2.31 -13.22 24.73
N ILE A 375 2.20 -14.55 24.77
CA ILE A 375 2.13 -15.41 23.57
C ILE A 375 0.93 -15.02 22.70
N ASP A 376 -0.27 -14.91 23.28
CA ASP A 376 -1.49 -14.59 22.52
C ASP A 376 -1.41 -13.19 21.89
N ARG A 377 -0.94 -12.19 22.66
CA ARG A 377 -0.77 -10.82 22.17
C ARG A 377 0.32 -10.72 21.10
N ALA A 378 1.46 -11.37 21.27
CA ALA A 378 2.53 -11.41 20.26
C ALA A 378 2.08 -12.16 18.99
N THR A 379 1.22 -13.16 19.13
CA THR A 379 0.62 -13.86 17.98
C THR A 379 -0.29 -12.92 17.18
N GLU A 380 -1.13 -12.13 17.86
CA GLU A 380 -1.98 -11.11 17.21
C GLU A 380 -1.13 -10.03 16.53
N GLU A 381 -0.12 -9.50 17.22
CA GLU A 381 0.82 -8.51 16.68
C GLU A 381 1.54 -9.04 15.43
N ARG A 382 2.07 -10.26 15.47
CA ARG A 382 2.71 -10.92 14.33
C ARG A 382 1.76 -11.03 13.14
N LEU A 383 0.52 -11.47 13.36
CA LEU A 383 -0.48 -11.63 12.31
C LEU A 383 -0.87 -10.29 11.69
N ARG A 384 -0.99 -9.24 12.51
CA ARG A 384 -1.25 -7.88 12.05
C ARG A 384 -0.13 -7.35 11.15
N ASN A 385 1.12 -7.52 11.55
CA ASN A 385 2.28 -7.16 10.73
C ASN A 385 2.34 -7.96 9.42
N GLU A 386 2.06 -9.27 9.47
CA GLU A 386 2.01 -10.15 8.29
C GLU A 386 0.93 -9.73 7.29
N ILE A 387 -0.27 -9.43 7.79
CA ILE A 387 -1.37 -8.93 6.96
C ILE A 387 -1.04 -7.56 6.40
N LEU A 388 -0.48 -6.65 7.21
CA LEU A 388 -0.12 -5.30 6.75
C LEU A 388 0.90 -5.35 5.61
N ALA A 389 1.95 -6.15 5.74
CA ALA A 389 2.92 -6.36 4.65
C ALA A 389 2.26 -6.89 3.37
N GLY A 390 1.26 -7.77 3.52
CA GLY A 390 0.44 -8.26 2.42
C GLY A 390 -0.43 -7.19 1.76
N GLN A 391 -1.16 -6.40 2.56
CA GLN A 391 -2.04 -5.32 2.10
C GLN A 391 -1.26 -4.20 1.38
N LEU A 392 -0.02 -3.95 1.80
CA LEU A 392 0.90 -3.01 1.14
C LEU A 392 1.57 -3.59 -0.11
N GLY A 393 1.34 -4.88 -0.43
CA GLY A 393 1.97 -5.56 -1.56
C GLY A 393 3.45 -5.91 -1.38
N ARG A 394 4.00 -5.65 -0.18
CA ARG A 394 5.39 -5.92 0.17
C ARG A 394 5.66 -7.41 0.32
N TYR A 395 4.67 -8.18 0.80
CA TYR A 395 4.72 -9.64 0.88
C TYR A 395 3.92 -10.27 -0.29
N PRO A 396 4.59 -10.66 -1.40
CA PRO A 396 3.88 -11.16 -2.58
C PRO A 396 3.30 -12.56 -2.31
N ASN A 397 2.11 -12.83 -2.86
CA ASN A 397 1.36 -14.08 -2.66
C ASN A 397 1.05 -14.42 -1.19
N TYR A 398 1.01 -13.43 -0.28
CA TYR A 398 0.67 -13.70 1.11
C TYR A 398 -0.69 -14.41 1.22
N PRO A 399 -0.85 -15.37 2.15
CA PRO A 399 -2.07 -16.19 2.23
C PRO A 399 -3.20 -15.44 2.94
N GLU A 400 -3.79 -14.44 2.27
CA GLU A 400 -4.74 -13.47 2.82
C GLU A 400 -5.87 -14.10 3.64
N GLU A 401 -6.69 -14.96 3.02
CA GLU A 401 -7.85 -15.56 3.69
C GLU A 401 -7.46 -16.40 4.91
N GLN A 402 -6.32 -17.09 4.84
CA GLN A 402 -5.81 -17.87 5.96
C GLN A 402 -5.38 -16.95 7.11
N ARG A 403 -4.63 -15.87 6.83
CA ARG A 403 -4.16 -14.94 7.88
C ARG A 403 -5.31 -14.15 8.49
N LYS A 404 -6.26 -13.73 7.67
CA LYS A 404 -7.49 -13.10 8.13
C LYS A 404 -8.26 -14.00 9.09
N LYS A 405 -8.45 -15.29 8.75
CA LYS A 405 -9.09 -16.26 9.65
C LYS A 405 -8.31 -16.41 10.96
N GLN A 406 -6.99 -16.57 10.88
CA GLN A 406 -6.14 -16.71 12.07
C GLN A 406 -6.19 -15.47 12.96
N LEU A 407 -6.25 -14.26 12.38
CA LEU A 407 -6.41 -13.02 13.12
C LEU A 407 -7.75 -13.00 13.88
N LEU A 408 -8.85 -13.39 13.23
CA LEU A 408 -10.15 -13.46 13.90
C LEU A 408 -10.17 -14.51 15.03
N ASP A 409 -9.55 -15.66 14.80
CA ASP A 409 -9.46 -16.73 15.81
C ASP A 409 -8.69 -16.24 17.05
N ILE A 410 -7.52 -15.60 16.88
CA ILE A 410 -6.75 -15.06 18.01
C ILE A 410 -7.43 -13.86 18.67
N THR A 411 -8.11 -13.00 17.91
CA THR A 411 -8.91 -11.90 18.49
C THR A 411 -10.02 -12.43 19.39
N ASN A 412 -10.75 -13.46 18.97
CA ASN A 412 -11.80 -14.08 19.79
C ASN A 412 -11.21 -14.71 21.06
N GLN A 413 -10.03 -15.32 20.95
CA GLN A 413 -9.31 -15.86 22.11
C GLN A 413 -8.90 -14.73 23.07
N LEU A 414 -8.31 -13.65 22.58
CA LEU A 414 -7.91 -12.49 23.39
C LEU A 414 -9.12 -11.82 24.08
N ILE A 415 -10.26 -11.72 23.41
CA ILE A 415 -11.50 -11.23 24.02
C ILE A 415 -11.92 -12.11 25.22
N ALA A 416 -11.77 -13.43 25.10
CA ALA A 416 -12.14 -14.38 26.14
C ALA A 416 -11.13 -14.44 27.29
N THR A 417 -9.83 -14.30 27.02
CA THR A 417 -8.76 -14.51 28.00
C THR A 417 -8.20 -13.21 28.58
N GLN A 418 -8.27 -12.11 27.84
CA GLN A 418 -7.68 -10.80 28.17
C GLN A 418 -8.64 -9.64 27.82
N PRO A 419 -9.88 -9.63 28.38
CA PRO A 419 -10.87 -8.60 28.06
C PRO A 419 -10.43 -7.17 28.42
N ASP A 420 -9.49 -7.04 29.35
CA ASP A 420 -8.96 -5.75 29.81
C ASP A 420 -8.17 -4.98 28.73
N ILE A 421 -7.79 -5.60 27.60
CA ILE A 421 -7.17 -4.89 26.46
C ILE A 421 -8.16 -3.90 25.82
N ASN A 422 -9.46 -4.18 25.92
CA ASN A 422 -10.60 -3.35 25.52
C ASN A 422 -10.75 -3.03 24.02
N ILE A 423 -9.67 -2.92 23.26
CA ILE A 423 -9.68 -2.70 21.80
C ILE A 423 -8.99 -3.86 21.10
N PHE A 424 -9.63 -4.40 20.07
CA PHE A 424 -9.13 -5.52 19.27
C PHE A 424 -9.32 -5.25 17.78
N VAL A 425 -8.57 -5.97 16.93
CA VAL A 425 -8.74 -5.92 15.48
C VAL A 425 -9.69 -7.04 15.01
N ALA A 426 -10.69 -6.66 14.23
CA ALA A 426 -11.62 -7.57 13.57
C ALA A 426 -11.76 -7.23 12.08
N VAL A 427 -12.63 -7.95 11.39
CA VAL A 427 -12.99 -7.69 10.00
C VAL A 427 -14.48 -7.37 9.90
N GLY A 428 -14.79 -6.27 9.23
CA GLY A 428 -16.14 -5.89 8.84
C GLY A 428 -16.24 -5.73 7.33
N THR A 429 -17.43 -5.41 6.84
CA THR A 429 -17.68 -5.18 5.42
C THR A 429 -18.17 -3.75 5.22
N VAL A 430 -17.59 -3.03 4.26
CA VAL A 430 -18.01 -1.69 3.83
C VAL A 430 -18.07 -1.69 2.30
N ASN A 431 -19.15 -1.21 1.70
CA ASN A 431 -19.32 -1.24 0.24
C ASN A 431 -19.09 -2.64 -0.38
N ASN A 432 -19.55 -3.71 0.29
CA ASN A 432 -19.33 -5.11 -0.09
C ASN A 432 -17.85 -5.53 -0.18
N ARG A 433 -16.94 -4.83 0.51
CA ARG A 433 -15.52 -5.18 0.62
C ARG A 433 -15.15 -5.38 2.08
N ASP A 434 -14.37 -6.41 2.33
CA ASP A 434 -13.87 -6.67 3.66
C ASP A 434 -12.80 -5.65 4.04
N LYS A 435 -12.89 -5.15 5.27
CA LYS A 435 -12.02 -4.13 5.85
C LYS A 435 -11.67 -4.52 7.28
N PHE A 436 -10.40 -4.39 7.62
CA PHE A 436 -9.96 -4.48 9.01
C PHE A 436 -10.50 -3.28 9.79
N ARG A 437 -10.97 -3.52 11.01
CA ARG A 437 -11.53 -2.49 11.89
C ARG A 437 -11.14 -2.74 13.34
N LEU A 438 -11.10 -1.69 14.12
CA LEU A 438 -11.11 -1.73 15.57
C LEU A 438 -12.51 -2.08 16.08
N ILE A 439 -12.56 -2.93 17.08
CA ILE A 439 -13.75 -3.27 17.86
C ILE A 439 -13.42 -3.13 19.34
N SER A 440 -14.45 -2.93 20.15
CA SER A 440 -14.32 -2.90 21.61
C SER A 440 -15.40 -3.73 22.27
N LEU A 441 -15.13 -4.21 23.48
CA LEU A 441 -16.15 -4.84 24.32
C LEU A 441 -17.13 -3.77 24.85
N GLU A 442 -18.41 -4.12 24.94
CA GLU A 442 -19.47 -3.21 25.39
C GLU A 442 -19.34 -2.83 26.86
#